data_AF-A0A1G6SZF0-F1
#
_entry.id   AF-A0A1G6SZF0-F1
#
_cell.length_a   1.000
_cell.length_b   1.000
_cell.length_c   1.000
_cell.angle_alpha   90.00
_cell.angle_beta   90.00
_cell.angle_gamma   90.00
#
_symmetry.space_group_name_H-M   'P 1'
#
loop_
_entity.id
_entity.type
_entity.pdbx_description
1 polymer ?
#
loop_
_entity_poly.entity_id
_entity_poly.type
_entity_poly.pdbx_seq_one_letter_code
_entity_poly.pdbx_strand_id
1 'polypeptide(L)' 'MRNADILLCHPVRTAIGAYGGTLKGVPAAELGATVVHETLARAGLAPEAIGSVIQAGKQCCMPCAGTGCGAAW' A
#
# COMPACT_ATOMS: atom_id res chain seq x y z
N MET A 1 -11.09 16.61 26.86
CA MET A 1 -11.57 15.46 26.09
C MET A 1 -11.15 15.65 24.64
N ARG A 2 -10.12 14.94 24.16
CA ARG A 2 -9.77 14.93 22.73
C ARG A 2 -10.57 13.79 22.08
N ASN A 3 -11.87 13.98 21.98
CA ASN A 3 -12.74 13.02 21.32
C ASN A 3 -12.76 13.36 19.83
N ALA A 4 -11.68 13.04 19.13
CA ALA A 4 -11.72 13.00 17.68
C ALA A 4 -12.48 11.71 17.30
N ASP A 5 -13.61 11.85 16.63
CA ASP A 5 -14.31 10.70 16.06
C ASP A 5 -13.46 10.14 14.91
N ILE A 6 -13.03 8.89 15.04
CA ILE A 6 -12.19 8.23 14.05
C ILE A 6 -13.07 7.32 13.20
N LEU A 7 -13.23 7.67 11.93
CA LEU A 7 -14.09 6.97 10.99
C LEU A 7 -13.26 6.26 9.92
N LEU A 8 -13.60 5.01 9.65
CA LEU A 8 -13.04 4.21 8.55
C LEU A 8 -14.02 4.22 7.39
N CYS A 9 -13.76 5.03 6.37
CA CYS A 9 -14.75 5.26 5.30
C CYS A 9 -14.62 4.25 4.15
N HIS A 10 -13.41 4.05 3.62
CA HIS A 10 -13.20 3.32 2.37
C HIS A 10 -12.03 2.33 2.47
N PRO A 11 -12.22 1.13 3.05
CA PRO A 11 -11.20 0.10 3.07
C PRO A 11 -11.09 -0.56 1.68
N VAL A 12 -9.88 -0.54 1.10
CA VAL A 12 -9.57 -1.19 -0.19
C VAL A 12 -8.33 -2.08 -0.01
N ARG A 13 -8.26 -3.16 -0.78
CA ARG A 13 -7.13 -4.10 -0.77
C ARG A 13 -6.82 -4.57 -2.19
N THR A 14 -5.55 -4.90 -2.45
CA THR A 14 -5.14 -5.63 -3.65
C THR A 14 -5.48 -7.12 -3.53
N ALA A 15 -5.42 -7.83 -4.66
CA ALA A 15 -5.43 -9.27 -4.68
C ALA A 15 -4.21 -9.84 -3.91
N ILE A 16 -4.40 -10.96 -3.22
CA ILE A 16 -3.29 -11.67 -2.56
C ILE A 16 -2.61 -12.54 -3.63
N GLY A 17 -1.34 -12.23 -3.92
CA GLY A 17 -0.50 -13.08 -4.75
C GLY A 17 0.06 -14.24 -3.94
N ALA A 18 0.04 -15.45 -4.53
CA ALA A 18 0.81 -16.56 -3.99
C ALA A 18 2.32 -16.29 -4.13
N TYR A 19 3.12 -16.85 -3.23
CA TYR A 19 4.58 -16.76 -3.32
C TYR A 19 5.06 -17.33 -4.66
N GLY A 20 5.76 -16.52 -5.45
CA GLY A 20 6.22 -16.90 -6.79
C GLY A 20 5.13 -16.89 -7.88
N GLY A 21 3.93 -16.39 -7.58
CA GLY A 21 2.81 -16.33 -8.51
C GLY A 21 2.79 -15.08 -9.41
N THR A 22 1.59 -14.70 -9.86
CA THR A 22 1.35 -13.64 -10.85
C THR A 22 1.82 -12.24 -10.43
N LEU A 23 1.90 -11.98 -9.12
CA LEU A 23 2.30 -10.68 -8.57
C LEU A 23 3.78 -10.61 -8.14
N LYS A 24 4.59 -11.62 -8.48
CA LYS A 24 6.04 -11.64 -8.15
C LYS A 24 6.81 -10.48 -8.77
N GLY A 25 6.42 -10.04 -9.97
CA GLY A 25 7.10 -8.97 -10.70
C GLY A 25 6.70 -7.56 -10.27
N VAL A 26 5.64 -7.42 -9.47
CA VAL A 26 5.11 -6.10 -9.09
C VAL A 26 5.74 -5.69 -7.75
N PRO A 27 6.46 -4.55 -7.68
CA PRO A 27 7.03 -4.08 -6.44
C PRO A 27 5.95 -3.71 -5.42
N ALA A 28 6.27 -3.88 -4.13
CA ALA A 28 5.32 -3.60 -3.04
C ALA A 28 4.81 -2.15 -3.02
N ALA A 29 5.64 -1.20 -3.44
CA ALA A 29 5.27 0.21 -3.54
C ALA A 29 4.19 0.46 -4.61
N GLU A 30 4.23 -0.26 -5.73
CA GLU A 30 3.25 -0.13 -6.81
C GLU A 30 1.90 -0.75 -6.42
N LEU A 31 1.93 -1.88 -5.70
CA LEU A 31 0.72 -2.44 -5.08
C LEU A 31 0.09 -1.47 -4.08
N GLY A 32 0.91 -0.84 -3.23
CA GLY A 32 0.45 0.18 -2.28
C GLY A 32 -0.15 1.40 -2.97
N ALA A 33 0.55 1.95 -3.96
CA ALA A 33 0.09 3.10 -4.75
C ALA A 33 -1.26 2.81 -5.45
N THR A 34 -1.43 1.60 -6.00
CA THR A 34 -2.68 1.19 -6.63
C THR A 34 -3.86 1.22 -5.65
N VAL A 35 -3.65 0.72 -4.43
CA VAL A 35 -4.69 0.74 -3.38
C VAL A 35 -5.03 2.16 -2.95
N VAL A 36 -4.02 3.02 -2.78
CA VAL A 36 -4.24 4.43 -2.38
C VAL A 36 -5.04 5.16 -3.46
N HIS A 37 -4.66 5.02 -4.72
CA HIS A 37 -5.38 5.63 -5.84
C HIS A 37 -6.84 5.16 -5.91
N GLU A 38 -7.08 3.86 -5.81
CA GLU A 38 -8.43 3.28 -5.82
C GLU A 38 -9.27 3.74 -4.61
N THR A 39 -8.64 3.90 -3.44
CA THR A 39 -9.31 4.41 -2.24
C THR A 39 -9.79 5.85 -2.44
N LEU A 40 -8.96 6.70 -3.04
CA LEU A 40 -9.31 8.09 -3.33
C LEU A 40 -10.41 8.18 -4.39
N ALA A 41 -10.32 7.38 -5.44
CA ALA A 41 -11.33 7.31 -6.50
C ALA A 41 -12.70 6.92 -5.93
N ARG A 42 -12.77 5.93 -5.04
CA ARG A 42 -14.02 5.50 -4.37
C ARG A 42 -14.54 6.53 -3.38
N ALA A 43 -13.64 7.22 -2.67
CA ALA A 43 -14.01 8.27 -1.74
C ALA A 43 -14.46 9.56 -2.44
N GLY A 44 -14.18 9.72 -3.74
CA GLY A 44 -14.42 10.96 -4.47
C GLY A 44 -13.61 12.15 -3.95
N LEU A 45 -12.46 11.88 -3.33
CA LEU A 45 -11.61 12.88 -2.70
C LEU A 45 -10.48 13.30 -3.63
N ALA A 46 -10.20 14.60 -3.64
CA ALA A 46 -9.03 15.13 -4.31
C ALA A 46 -7.76 14.81 -3.49
N PRO A 47 -6.63 14.45 -4.12
CA PRO A 47 -5.41 14.05 -3.42
C PRO A 47 -4.84 15.18 -2.54
N GLU A 48 -5.16 16.43 -2.83
CA GLU A 48 -4.75 17.61 -2.06
C GLU A 48 -5.44 17.69 -0.69
N ALA A 49 -6.55 16.98 -0.49
CA ALA A 49 -7.26 16.93 0.78
C ALA A 49 -6.59 15.99 1.81
N ILE A 50 -5.56 15.24 1.42
CA ILE A 50 -4.89 14.28 2.29
C ILE A 50 -3.80 14.96 3.10
N GLY A 51 -3.91 14.93 4.42
CA GLY A 51 -2.89 15.49 5.33
C GLY A 51 -1.68 14.58 5.58
N SER A 52 -1.89 13.27 5.62
CA SER A 52 -0.82 12.29 5.85
C SER A 52 -1.16 10.93 5.26
N VAL A 53 -0.13 10.21 4.82
CA VAL A 53 -0.22 8.84 4.32
C VAL A 53 0.74 7.96 5.12
N ILE A 54 0.22 6.87 5.67
CA ILE A 54 1.01 5.86 6.36
C ILE A 54 0.90 4.57 5.56
N GLN A 55 1.97 4.17 4.89
CA GLN A 55 2.03 2.93 4.13
C GLN A 55 2.85 1.89 4.90
N ALA A 56 2.20 0.82 5.34
CA ALA A 56 2.89 -0.32 5.92
C ALA A 56 3.35 -1.26 4.80
N GLY A 57 4.67 -1.33 4.59
CA GLY A 57 5.30 -2.25 3.65
C GLY A 57 6.79 -2.32 3.91
N LYS A 58 7.39 -3.51 3.76
CA LYS A 58 8.85 -3.62 3.76
C LYS A 58 9.33 -3.01 2.44
N GLN A 59 9.69 -1.72 2.43
CA GLN A 59 10.52 -1.18 1.36
C GLN A 59 11.77 -2.04 1.34
N CYS A 60 11.85 -2.97 0.38
CA CYS A 60 13.09 -3.68 0.15
C CYS A 60 14.13 -2.61 -0.15
N CYS A 61 15.21 -2.61 0.63
CA CYS A 61 16.29 -1.64 0.49
C CYS A 61 16.73 -1.67 -0.97
N MET A 62 16.56 -0.55 -1.68
CA MET A 62 16.84 -0.41 -3.11
C MET A 62 18.24 -0.88 -3.54
N PRO A 63 19.31 -0.81 -2.70
CA PRO A 63 20.60 -1.43 -3.06
C PRO A 63 20.59 -2.96 -3.12
N CYS A 64 19.57 -3.64 -2.60
CA CYS A 64 19.53 -5.10 -2.46
C CYS A 64 18.75 -5.83 -3.56
N ALA A 65 18.22 -5.13 -4.57
CA ALA A 65 17.36 -5.72 -5.61
C ALA A 65 18.01 -6.86 -6.45
N GLY A 66 19.34 -7.05 -6.37
CA GLY A 66 20.08 -8.13 -7.04
C GLY A 66 20.54 -9.29 -6.14
N THR A 67 20.61 -9.09 -4.82
CA THR A 67 20.95 -10.14 -3.87
C THR A 67 19.66 -10.64 -3.27
N GLY A 68 19.34 -11.93 -3.45
CA GLY A 68 18.17 -12.61 -2.89
C GLY A 68 18.13 -12.65 -1.36
N CYS A 69 18.16 -11.48 -0.72
CA CYS A 69 17.83 -11.24 0.67
C CYS A 69 16.37 -11.64 0.82
N GLY A 70 16.18 -12.86 1.31
CA GLY A 70 14.94 -13.60 1.24
C GLY A 70 13.77 -12.80 1.77
N ALA A 71 12.76 -12.63 0.92
CA ALA A 71 11.40 -12.42 1.35
C ALA A 71 10.90 -13.72 2.01
N ALA A 72 11.46 -14.04 3.17
CA ALA A 72 10.77 -14.82 4.17
C ALA A 72 9.85 -13.84 4.91
N TRP A 73 8.59 -14.23 4.96
CA TRP A 73 7.49 -13.66 5.72
C TRP A 73 7.96 -13.00 7.02
#